data_AF-A0AAN6JHJ5-F1
#
_entry.id   AF-A0AAN6JHJ5-F1
#
_cell.length_a   1.000
_cell.length_b   1.000
_cell.length_c   1.000
_cell.angle_alpha   90.00
_cell.angle_beta   90.00
_cell.angle_gamma   90.00
#
_symmetry.space_group_name_H-M   'P 1'
#
loop_
_entity.id
_entity.type
_entity.pdbx_description
1 polymer ?
#
loop_
_entity_poly.entity_id
_entity_poly.type
_entity_poly.pdbx_seq_one_letter_code
_entity_poly.pdbx_strand_id
1 'polypeptide(L)'
;FFLVAKAVRLLLYLVYGAFLPKFRKALWLNGLALALIAAVNIPLIFVTTPGLIIFLWTAGIAVEIFSRYFIALGLQVMHARQKHRGQTSYIPAASIEHIMERMVLFTILIIGEAILVSNYSSTEGTFGLSKEFGRSALAITLAFEICWLFFDADAARVFVHALRRNWFTSISFTTIHLPLCASLILMASALHVLVTQEEVAQGYLWYFSGSLSVTILCIAGIGMLHHSLDRHGSALMPHYVRIFWRLVASVIIACMPLKAHWTTLGFLAVHVAILAWLVAFETIGKVGAVGKRYDEHKAGELKAARAALYASERKREEGAVPAGAGGGAAGAGTGFSMQPMGEKPGAGAAGAPPGAAAYAVPPGESPFLAPGEHSSMRDRLFYRMRRLNKDWTVRAPRRASWHEYEDLTGAERGEEDVGIESELGKLQVKEVSSGQRWAYAVS
;
A
#
# COMPACT_ATOMS: atom_id res chain seq x y z
N PHE A 1 -29.10 -6.45 5.86
CA PHE A 1 -28.01 -5.65 6.46
C PHE A 1 -27.08 -5.02 5.41
N PHE A 2 -26.38 -5.81 4.58
CA PHE A 2 -25.41 -5.31 3.59
C PHE A 2 -25.94 -4.18 2.68
N LEU A 3 -27.09 -4.36 2.03
CA LEU A 3 -27.68 -3.35 1.15
C LEU A 3 -28.08 -2.05 1.89
N VAL A 4 -28.52 -2.17 3.14
CA VAL A 4 -28.86 -1.00 3.98
C VAL A 4 -27.60 -0.19 4.29
N ALA A 5 -26.50 -0.85 4.67
CA ALA A 5 -25.23 -0.17 4.91
C ALA A 5 -24.71 0.55 3.65
N LYS A 6 -24.89 -0.05 2.46
CA LYS A 6 -24.54 0.57 1.17
C LYS A 6 -25.44 1.76 0.86
N ALA A 7 -26.75 1.68 1.14
CA ALA A 7 -27.69 2.78 0.95
C ALA A 7 -27.35 3.98 1.85
N VAL A 8 -27.01 3.75 3.12
CA VAL A 8 -26.56 4.81 4.04
C VAL A 8 -25.27 5.45 3.55
N ARG A 9 -24.30 4.65 3.08
CA ARG A 9 -23.05 5.19 2.52
C ARG A 9 -23.28 5.99 1.23
N LEU A 10 -24.22 5.56 0.39
CA LEU A 10 -24.63 6.31 -0.80
C LEU A 10 -25.25 7.65 -0.42
N LEU A 11 -26.14 7.66 0.58
CA LEU A 11 -26.74 8.88 1.11
C LEU A 11 -25.67 9.85 1.62
N LEU A 12 -24.67 9.35 2.37
CA LEU A 12 -23.54 10.17 2.82
C LEU A 12 -22.77 10.79 1.64
N TYR A 13 -22.49 10.03 0.58
CA TYR A 13 -21.83 10.58 -0.61
C TYR A 13 -22.67 11.65 -1.31
N LEU A 14 -24.01 11.50 -1.36
CA LEU A 14 -24.90 12.51 -1.92
C LEU A 14 -24.91 13.78 -1.07
N VAL A 15 -25.02 13.64 0.26
CA VAL A 15 -24.99 14.75 1.23
C VAL A 15 -23.66 15.50 1.13
N TYR A 16 -22.52 14.80 1.20
CA TYR A 16 -21.21 15.43 1.04
C TYR A 16 -21.01 16.03 -0.36
N GLY A 17 -21.52 15.39 -1.41
CA GLY A 17 -21.45 15.91 -2.78
C GLY A 17 -22.23 17.22 -2.97
N ALA A 18 -23.32 17.41 -2.22
CA ALA A 18 -24.09 18.65 -2.18
C ALA A 18 -23.32 19.75 -1.43
N PHE A 19 -22.85 19.46 -0.20
CA PHE A 19 -22.22 20.44 0.68
C PHE A 19 -20.76 20.78 0.35
N LEU A 20 -20.02 19.91 -0.34
CA LEU A 20 -18.60 20.11 -0.68
C LEU A 20 -18.40 20.28 -2.20
N PRO A 21 -18.70 21.47 -2.77
CA PRO A 21 -18.64 21.72 -4.22
C PRO A 21 -17.23 21.51 -4.81
N LYS A 22 -16.17 21.72 -4.01
CA LYS A 22 -14.77 21.54 -4.44
C LYS A 22 -14.42 20.08 -4.77
N PHE A 23 -15.06 19.10 -4.12
CA PHE A 23 -14.75 17.66 -4.27
C PHE A 23 -15.88 16.87 -4.95
N ARG A 24 -16.91 17.58 -5.41
CA ARG A 24 -18.14 17.03 -5.98
C ARG A 24 -17.88 15.89 -6.97
N LYS A 25 -17.00 16.10 -7.96
CA LYS A 25 -16.70 15.10 -9.00
C LYS A 25 -16.19 13.76 -8.44
N ALA A 26 -15.33 13.81 -7.42
CA ALA A 26 -14.80 12.60 -6.80
C ALA A 26 -15.88 11.88 -5.97
N LEU A 27 -16.72 12.64 -5.26
CA LEU A 27 -17.83 12.09 -4.47
C LEU A 27 -18.92 11.46 -5.35
N TRP A 28 -19.28 12.07 -6.48
CA TRP A 28 -20.24 11.47 -7.42
C TRP A 28 -19.69 10.23 -8.11
N LEU A 29 -18.40 10.20 -8.45
CA LEU A 29 -17.79 9.00 -9.05
C LEU A 29 -17.82 7.82 -8.06
N ASN A 30 -17.49 8.07 -6.79
CA ASN A 30 -17.61 7.08 -5.72
C ASN A 30 -19.07 6.66 -5.49
N GLY A 31 -20.02 7.61 -5.48
CA GLY A 31 -21.45 7.33 -5.35
C GLY A 31 -22.01 6.49 -6.51
N LEU A 32 -21.61 6.79 -7.75
CA LEU A 32 -22.00 6.02 -8.93
C LEU A 32 -21.45 4.59 -8.86
N ALA A 33 -20.18 4.43 -8.52
CA ALA A 33 -19.58 3.10 -8.35
C ALA A 33 -20.30 2.30 -7.25
N LEU A 34 -20.66 2.93 -6.14
CA LEU A 34 -21.42 2.31 -5.06
C LEU A 34 -22.84 1.92 -5.50
N ALA A 35 -23.50 2.75 -6.29
CA ALA A 35 -24.82 2.46 -6.86
C ALA A 35 -24.76 1.27 -7.84
N LEU A 36 -23.70 1.16 -8.66
CA LEU A 36 -23.48 0.01 -9.54
C LEU A 36 -23.28 -1.27 -8.73
N ILE A 37 -22.48 -1.24 -7.66
CA ILE A 37 -22.31 -2.38 -6.76
C ILE A 37 -23.65 -2.77 -6.13
N ALA A 38 -24.43 -1.80 -5.64
CA ALA A 38 -25.74 -2.07 -5.07
C ALA A 38 -26.68 -2.71 -6.11
N ALA A 39 -26.70 -2.20 -7.35
CA ALA A 39 -27.52 -2.73 -8.43
C ALA A 39 -27.19 -4.20 -8.76
N VAL A 40 -25.90 -4.57 -8.78
CA VAL A 40 -25.46 -5.97 -8.97
C VAL A 40 -25.91 -6.88 -7.83
N ASN A 41 -26.04 -6.35 -6.61
CA ASN A 41 -26.43 -7.12 -5.42
C ASN A 41 -27.94 -7.17 -5.16
N ILE A 42 -28.78 -6.37 -5.84
CA ILE A 42 -30.25 -6.42 -5.68
C ILE A 42 -30.85 -7.76 -6.14
N PRO A 43 -30.43 -8.35 -7.28
CA PRO A 43 -30.95 -9.65 -7.73
C PRO A 43 -30.79 -10.77 -6.69
N LEU A 44 -29.81 -10.69 -5.78
CA LEU A 44 -29.62 -11.67 -4.71
C LEU A 44 -30.82 -11.81 -3.77
N ILE A 45 -31.70 -10.81 -3.68
CA ILE A 45 -32.91 -10.88 -2.85
C ILE A 45 -33.94 -11.85 -3.44
N PHE A 46 -33.97 -11.96 -4.77
CA PHE A 46 -35.03 -12.66 -5.50
C PHE A 46 -34.62 -14.06 -5.95
N VAL A 47 -33.33 -14.39 -5.87
CA VAL A 47 -32.78 -15.68 -6.29
C VAL A 47 -32.75 -16.64 -5.12
N THR A 48 -33.37 -17.81 -5.30
CA THR A 48 -33.38 -18.89 -4.30
C THR A 48 -32.42 -20.03 -4.63
N THR A 49 -31.92 -20.11 -5.85
CA THR A 49 -31.02 -21.19 -6.31
C THR A 49 -29.63 -21.07 -5.69
N PRO A 50 -29.13 -22.08 -4.93
CA PRO A 50 -27.85 -22.00 -4.22
C PRO A 50 -26.64 -21.69 -5.10
N GLY A 51 -26.54 -22.34 -6.26
CA GLY A 51 -25.41 -22.11 -7.17
C GLY A 51 -25.38 -20.69 -7.73
N LEU A 52 -26.55 -20.11 -8.00
CA LEU A 52 -26.67 -18.76 -8.51
C LEU A 52 -26.39 -17.72 -7.42
N ILE A 53 -26.78 -18.00 -6.17
CA ILE A 53 -26.41 -17.18 -5.01
C ILE A 53 -24.89 -17.10 -4.86
N ILE A 54 -24.18 -18.24 -4.90
CA ILE A 54 -22.71 -18.28 -4.77
C ILE A 54 -22.04 -17.50 -5.91
N PHE A 55 -22.49 -17.69 -7.15
CA PHE A 55 -21.95 -16.98 -8.30
C PHE A 55 -22.18 -15.46 -8.21
N LEU A 56 -23.40 -15.02 -7.89
CA LEU A 56 -23.70 -13.59 -7.73
C LEU A 56 -22.95 -12.97 -6.56
N TRP A 57 -22.79 -13.68 -5.44
CA TRP A 57 -22.01 -13.21 -4.29
C TRP A 57 -20.54 -13.02 -4.63
N THR A 58 -19.93 -14.02 -5.26
CA THR A 58 -18.52 -13.96 -5.68
C THR A 58 -18.30 -12.85 -6.72
N ALA A 59 -19.20 -12.71 -7.69
CA ALA A 59 -19.18 -11.60 -8.64
C ALA A 59 -19.35 -10.24 -7.96
N GLY A 60 -20.28 -10.12 -7.00
CA GLY A 60 -20.51 -8.89 -6.23
C GLY A 60 -19.28 -8.45 -5.43
N ILE A 61 -18.63 -9.38 -4.75
CA ILE A 61 -17.35 -9.14 -4.03
C ILE A 61 -16.26 -8.71 -5.01
N ALA A 62 -16.13 -9.42 -6.15
CA ALA A 62 -15.13 -9.07 -7.16
C ALA A 62 -15.34 -7.65 -7.70
N VAL A 63 -16.57 -7.29 -8.08
CA VAL A 63 -16.91 -5.95 -8.55
C VAL A 63 -16.62 -4.91 -7.47
N GLU A 64 -16.92 -5.20 -6.20
CA GLU A 64 -16.60 -4.29 -5.09
C GLU A 64 -15.10 -4.07 -4.94
N ILE A 65 -14.29 -5.14 -5.00
CA ILE A 65 -12.82 -5.04 -4.93
C ILE A 65 -12.27 -4.25 -6.11
N PHE A 66 -12.69 -4.58 -7.35
CA PHE A 66 -12.19 -3.93 -8.55
C PHE A 66 -12.66 -2.48 -8.69
N SER A 67 -13.84 -2.13 -8.14
CA SER A 67 -14.39 -0.77 -8.21
C SER A 67 -13.41 0.29 -7.71
N ARG A 68 -12.66 0.00 -6.64
CA ARG A 68 -11.67 0.92 -6.06
C ARG A 68 -10.56 1.27 -7.05
N TYR A 69 -10.08 0.28 -7.81
CA TYR A 69 -9.08 0.48 -8.86
C TYR A 69 -9.64 1.28 -10.04
N PHE A 70 -10.90 1.03 -10.44
CA PHE A 70 -11.55 1.80 -11.49
C PHE A 70 -11.81 3.25 -11.09
N ILE A 71 -12.20 3.52 -9.84
CA ILE A 71 -12.36 4.87 -9.31
C ILE A 71 -11.02 5.60 -9.33
N ALA A 72 -9.94 4.96 -8.85
CA ALA A 72 -8.59 5.51 -8.87
C ALA A 72 -8.15 5.91 -10.28
N LEU A 73 -8.33 4.99 -11.23
CA LEU A 73 -8.00 5.22 -12.63
C LEU A 73 -8.85 6.35 -13.23
N GLY A 74 -10.15 6.38 -12.93
CA GLY A 74 -11.06 7.45 -13.35
C GLY A 74 -10.62 8.82 -12.84
N LEU A 75 -10.25 8.92 -11.56
CA LEU A 75 -9.71 10.14 -10.95
C LEU A 75 -8.38 10.56 -11.60
N GLN A 76 -7.49 9.61 -11.91
CA GLN A 76 -6.24 9.87 -12.63
C GLN A 76 -6.46 10.46 -14.01
N VAL A 77 -7.36 9.87 -14.79
CA VAL A 77 -7.70 10.35 -16.13
C VAL A 77 -8.34 11.74 -16.05
N MET A 78 -9.23 11.98 -15.09
CA MET A 78 -9.87 13.28 -14.90
C MET A 78 -8.87 14.37 -14.50
N HIS A 79 -7.96 14.07 -13.59
CA HIS A 79 -6.90 14.99 -13.19
C HIS A 79 -5.94 15.30 -14.33
N ALA A 80 -5.53 14.28 -15.10
CA ALA A 80 -4.69 14.49 -16.27
C ALA A 80 -5.37 15.46 -17.25
N ARG A 81 -6.66 15.25 -17.53
CA ARG A 81 -7.46 16.16 -18.38
C ARG A 81 -7.57 17.57 -17.80
N GLN A 82 -7.76 17.72 -16.49
CA GLN A 82 -7.84 19.04 -15.84
C GLN A 82 -6.49 19.77 -15.87
N LYS A 83 -5.39 19.05 -15.65
CA LYS A 83 -4.03 19.58 -15.77
C LYS A 83 -3.72 20.07 -17.20
N HIS A 84 -4.15 19.33 -18.22
CA HIS A 84 -4.05 19.77 -19.61
C HIS A 84 -4.87 21.02 -19.94
N ARG A 85 -5.92 21.31 -19.15
CA ARG A 85 -6.76 22.51 -19.27
C ARG A 85 -6.30 23.66 -18.38
N GLY A 86 -5.15 23.55 -17.72
CA GLY A 86 -4.63 24.56 -16.80
C GLY A 86 -5.42 24.74 -15.52
N GLN A 87 -6.34 23.81 -15.19
CA GLN A 87 -7.16 23.89 -13.98
C GLN A 87 -6.47 23.20 -12.81
N THR A 88 -6.49 23.85 -11.64
CA THR A 88 -6.07 23.23 -10.38
C THR A 88 -7.15 22.24 -9.93
N SER A 89 -6.72 21.05 -9.52
CA SER A 89 -7.61 20.03 -8.99
C SER A 89 -7.33 19.83 -7.50
N TYR A 90 -8.39 19.70 -6.72
CA TYR A 90 -8.30 19.40 -5.30
C TYR A 90 -8.71 17.95 -5.08
N ILE A 91 -7.84 17.19 -4.43
CA ILE A 91 -8.09 15.81 -4.03
C ILE A 91 -8.19 15.83 -2.50
N PRO A 92 -9.24 15.23 -1.90
CA PRO A 92 -9.30 15.12 -0.45
C PRO A 92 -8.14 14.23 0.01
N ALA A 93 -7.36 14.69 1.00
CA ALA A 93 -6.24 13.93 1.53
C ALA A 93 -6.60 13.32 2.88
N ALA A 94 -6.64 11.99 2.96
CA ALA A 94 -6.76 11.27 4.23
C ALA A 94 -5.39 11.05 4.86
N SER A 95 -5.23 11.33 6.15
CA SER A 95 -3.96 11.09 6.86
C SER A 95 -3.51 9.62 6.71
N ILE A 96 -2.32 9.40 6.14
CA ILE A 96 -1.75 8.05 5.96
C ILE A 96 -1.41 7.46 7.33
N GLU A 97 -0.84 8.26 8.24
CA GLU A 97 -0.53 7.81 9.60
C GLU A 97 -1.79 7.27 10.29
N HIS A 98 -2.91 8.02 10.20
CA HIS A 98 -4.16 7.61 10.84
C HIS A 98 -4.83 6.43 10.15
N ILE A 99 -4.67 6.24 8.83
CA ILE A 99 -5.19 5.05 8.14
C ILE A 99 -4.43 3.81 8.61
N MET A 100 -3.10 3.90 8.65
CA MET A 100 -2.24 2.81 9.09
C MET A 100 -2.52 2.42 10.54
N GLU A 101 -2.53 3.40 11.44
CA GLU A 101 -2.82 3.20 12.87
C GLU A 101 -4.16 2.48 13.07
N ARG A 102 -5.24 2.94 12.41
CA ARG A 102 -6.56 2.30 12.50
C ARG A 102 -6.58 0.86 12.00
N MET A 103 -5.86 0.55 10.91
CA MET A 103 -5.79 -0.82 10.38
C MET A 103 -5.04 -1.76 11.31
N VAL A 104 -3.93 -1.29 11.89
CA VAL A 104 -3.14 -2.04 12.87
C VAL A 104 -3.96 -2.28 14.14
N LEU A 105 -4.56 -1.24 14.71
CA LEU A 105 -5.41 -1.33 15.90
C LEU A 105 -6.58 -2.31 15.69
N PHE A 106 -7.23 -2.25 14.53
CA PHE A 106 -8.34 -3.16 14.21
C PHE A 106 -7.88 -4.61 14.10
N THR A 107 -6.72 -4.86 13.50
CA THR A 107 -6.16 -6.22 13.40
C THR A 107 -5.77 -6.77 14.77
N ILE A 108 -5.12 -5.95 15.61
CA ILE A 108 -4.77 -6.32 17.00
C ILE A 108 -6.02 -6.66 17.81
N LEU A 109 -7.10 -5.89 17.66
CA LEU A 109 -8.37 -6.15 18.34
C LEU A 109 -8.90 -7.55 18.02
N ILE A 110 -8.89 -7.94 16.74
CA ILE A 110 -9.37 -9.26 16.32
C ILE A 110 -8.45 -10.38 16.83
N ILE A 111 -7.14 -10.16 16.83
CA ILE A 111 -6.19 -11.11 17.42
C ILE A 111 -6.44 -11.24 18.93
N GLY A 112 -6.74 -10.14 19.62
CA GLY A 112 -7.14 -10.12 21.02
C GLY A 112 -8.41 -10.94 21.28
N GLU A 113 -9.40 -10.87 20.40
CA GLU A 113 -10.60 -11.71 20.48
C GLU A 113 -10.25 -13.20 20.39
N ALA A 114 -9.33 -13.60 19.52
CA ALA A 114 -8.87 -14.99 19.44
C ALA A 114 -8.25 -15.47 20.77
N ILE A 115 -7.54 -14.60 21.49
CA ILE A 115 -6.98 -14.90 22.82
C ILE A 115 -8.09 -15.05 23.85
N LEU A 116 -9.06 -14.12 23.88
CA LEU A 116 -10.18 -14.16 24.83
C LEU A 116 -11.01 -15.44 24.70
N VAL A 117 -11.26 -15.85 23.47
CA VAL A 117 -12.02 -17.05 23.11
C VAL A 117 -11.26 -18.35 23.39
N SER A 118 -9.94 -18.27 23.60
CA SER A 118 -9.10 -19.43 23.92
C SER A 118 -9.19 -19.88 25.39
N ASN A 119 -9.91 -19.15 26.24
CA ASN A 119 -10.10 -19.52 27.64
C ASN A 119 -10.98 -20.78 27.77
N TYR A 120 -10.65 -21.65 28.72
CA TYR A 120 -11.47 -22.82 29.05
C TYR A 120 -11.84 -22.79 30.55
N SER A 121 -13.00 -23.32 30.89
CA SER A 121 -13.41 -23.52 32.28
C SER A 121 -13.08 -24.95 32.68
N SER A 122 -12.23 -25.14 33.69
CA SER A 122 -11.91 -26.47 34.20
C SER A 122 -13.14 -27.07 34.89
N THR A 123 -13.47 -28.32 34.57
CA THR A 123 -14.51 -29.07 35.30
C THR A 123 -14.00 -29.47 36.69
N GLU A 124 -14.87 -29.38 37.70
CA GLU A 124 -14.54 -29.75 39.08
C GLU A 124 -14.11 -31.23 39.18
N GLY A 125 -12.96 -31.49 39.80
CA GLY A 125 -12.48 -32.86 40.12
C GLY A 125 -11.30 -33.38 39.30
N THR A 126 -10.88 -32.72 38.22
CA THR A 126 -9.63 -33.05 37.50
C THR A 126 -8.51 -32.09 37.86
N PHE A 127 -7.69 -32.46 38.84
CA PHE A 127 -6.43 -31.76 39.16
C PHE A 127 -5.30 -32.31 38.28
N GLY A 128 -4.83 -31.55 37.28
CA GLY A 128 -3.70 -31.93 36.43
C GLY A 128 -3.66 -31.27 35.04
N LEU A 129 -2.63 -31.58 34.25
CA LEU A 129 -2.52 -31.18 32.84
C LEU A 129 -3.59 -31.89 32.00
N SER A 130 -4.70 -31.21 31.74
CA SER A 130 -5.77 -31.73 30.90
C SER A 130 -5.48 -31.52 29.41
N LYS A 131 -6.11 -32.33 28.55
CA LYS A 131 -6.09 -32.10 27.10
C LYS A 131 -6.73 -30.77 26.72
N GLU A 132 -7.67 -30.27 27.52
CA GLU A 132 -8.29 -28.95 27.35
C GLU A 132 -7.29 -27.83 27.61
N PHE A 133 -6.51 -27.94 28.69
CA PHE A 133 -5.41 -27.01 28.98
C PHE A 133 -4.42 -26.95 27.82
N GLY A 134 -3.99 -28.11 27.30
CA GLY A 134 -3.07 -28.16 26.16
C GLY A 134 -3.63 -27.47 24.90
N ARG A 135 -4.92 -27.63 24.60
CA ARG A 135 -5.57 -26.96 23.47
C ARG A 135 -5.65 -25.45 23.67
N SER A 136 -6.00 -24.99 24.87
CA SER A 136 -6.05 -23.57 25.22
C SER A 136 -4.66 -22.92 25.15
N ALA A 137 -3.63 -23.56 25.72
CA ALA A 137 -2.26 -23.09 25.66
C ALA A 137 -1.76 -22.94 24.21
N LEU A 138 -2.00 -23.95 23.37
CA LEU A 138 -1.66 -23.90 21.95
C LEU A 138 -2.42 -22.81 21.20
N ALA A 139 -3.69 -22.56 21.55
CA ALA A 139 -4.49 -21.49 20.95
C ALA A 139 -3.93 -20.09 21.27
N ILE A 140 -3.48 -19.88 22.51
CA ILE A 140 -2.81 -18.64 22.92
C ILE A 140 -1.46 -18.49 22.20
N THR A 141 -0.67 -19.56 22.11
CA THR A 141 0.60 -19.56 21.38
C THR A 141 0.38 -19.22 19.90
N LEU A 142 -0.63 -19.82 19.27
CA LEU A 142 -1.02 -19.54 17.89
C LEU A 142 -1.34 -18.05 17.68
N ALA A 143 -2.15 -17.46 18.56
CA ALA A 143 -2.51 -16.04 18.47
C ALA A 143 -1.28 -15.12 18.64
N PHE A 144 -0.36 -15.48 19.53
CA PHE A 144 0.91 -14.78 19.70
C PHE A 144 1.79 -14.85 18.44
N GLU A 145 1.93 -16.02 17.83
CA GLU A 145 2.72 -16.20 16.60
C GLU A 145 2.13 -15.43 15.41
N ILE A 146 0.80 -15.40 15.28
CA ILE A 146 0.12 -14.59 14.26
C ILE A 146 0.37 -13.10 14.51
N CYS A 147 0.29 -12.66 15.77
CA CYS A 147 0.59 -11.28 16.15
C CYS A 147 2.02 -10.91 15.77
N TRP A 148 2.98 -11.78 16.09
CA TRP A 148 4.39 -11.61 15.72
C TRP A 148 4.57 -11.51 14.20
N LEU A 149 3.97 -12.44 13.45
CA LEU A 149 4.05 -12.46 11.99
C LEU A 149 3.41 -11.23 11.36
N PHE A 150 2.33 -10.70 11.95
CA PHE A 150 1.66 -9.49 11.50
C PHE A 150 2.50 -8.23 11.74
N PHE A 151 3.07 -8.06 12.95
CA PHE A 151 3.97 -6.93 13.21
C PHE A 151 5.25 -6.99 12.39
N ASP A 152 5.68 -8.20 12.04
CA ASP A 152 6.83 -8.44 11.18
C ASP A 152 6.45 -8.61 9.69
N ALA A 153 5.26 -8.15 9.28
CA ALA A 153 4.73 -8.36 7.94
C ALA A 153 5.65 -7.87 6.82
N ASP A 154 6.50 -6.88 7.09
CA ASP A 154 7.32 -6.20 6.09
C ASP A 154 8.54 -7.01 5.67
N ALA A 155 8.82 -8.10 6.41
CA ALA A 155 9.89 -9.07 6.14
C ALA A 155 11.26 -8.42 5.83
N ALA A 156 11.49 -7.17 6.24
CA ALA A 156 12.70 -6.36 6.04
C ALA A 156 12.98 -5.60 7.34
N ARG A 157 14.18 -5.01 7.46
CA ARG A 157 14.50 -4.13 8.60
C ARG A 157 14.08 -2.70 8.33
N VAL A 158 14.40 -2.19 7.15
CA VAL A 158 13.97 -0.86 6.69
C VAL A 158 13.21 -1.04 5.39
N PHE A 159 12.05 -0.40 5.28
CA PHE A 159 11.19 -0.51 4.11
C PHE A 159 10.43 0.78 3.85
N VAL A 160 9.95 0.93 2.62
CA VAL A 160 8.96 1.95 2.25
C VAL A 160 7.57 1.34 2.31
N HIS A 161 6.73 1.93 3.17
CA HIS A 161 5.36 1.49 3.38
C HIS A 161 4.49 1.60 2.11
N ALA A 162 3.56 0.66 1.93
CA ALA A 162 2.82 0.44 0.68
C ALA A 162 1.89 1.61 0.35
N LEU A 163 1.33 2.25 1.39
CA LEU A 163 0.51 3.46 1.28
C LEU A 163 1.28 4.66 0.71
N ARG A 164 2.60 4.75 0.91
CA ARG A 164 3.42 5.91 0.47
C ARG A 164 4.05 5.71 -0.91
N ARG A 165 4.17 4.46 -1.37
CA ARG A 165 4.92 4.09 -2.58
C ARG A 165 4.21 4.47 -3.87
N ASN A 166 3.04 3.89 -4.12
CA ASN A 166 2.24 4.18 -5.31
C ASN A 166 0.75 3.96 -5.03
N TRP A 167 -0.09 4.50 -5.92
CA TRP A 167 -1.54 4.42 -5.79
C TRP A 167 -2.09 3.00 -5.82
N PHE A 168 -1.46 2.12 -6.61
CA PHE A 168 -1.87 0.74 -6.76
C PHE A 168 -1.58 -0.04 -5.47
N THR A 169 -0.36 0.05 -4.94
CA THR A 169 0.06 -0.60 -3.69
C THR A 169 -0.71 -0.07 -2.51
N SER A 170 -1.07 1.22 -2.49
CA SER A 170 -1.92 1.79 -1.45
C SER A 170 -3.33 1.20 -1.45
N ILE A 171 -3.97 1.09 -2.63
CA ILE A 171 -5.29 0.47 -2.76
C ILE A 171 -5.22 -1.02 -2.43
N SER A 172 -4.21 -1.72 -2.93
CA SER A 172 -4.01 -3.14 -2.64
C SER A 172 -3.78 -3.38 -1.14
N PHE A 173 -2.99 -2.53 -0.46
CA PHE A 173 -2.75 -2.64 0.97
C PHE A 173 -4.05 -2.52 1.77
N THR A 174 -4.84 -1.48 1.52
CA THR A 174 -6.14 -1.30 2.19
C THR A 174 -7.15 -2.40 1.84
N THR A 175 -7.07 -2.94 0.63
CA THR A 175 -7.95 -4.02 0.18
C THR A 175 -7.58 -5.36 0.82
N ILE A 176 -6.30 -5.68 1.00
CA ILE A 176 -5.82 -6.94 1.60
C ILE A 176 -6.12 -7.01 3.11
N HIS A 177 -6.22 -5.88 3.81
CA HIS A 177 -6.62 -5.87 5.22
C HIS A 177 -8.05 -6.37 5.45
N LEU A 178 -8.95 -6.20 4.46
CA LEU A 178 -10.34 -6.69 4.57
C LEU A 178 -10.41 -8.23 4.67
N PRO A 179 -9.87 -9.02 3.72
CA PRO A 179 -9.83 -10.46 3.85
C PRO A 179 -8.94 -10.94 5.00
N LEU A 180 -7.87 -10.21 5.36
CA LEU A 180 -7.07 -10.52 6.56
C LEU A 180 -7.93 -10.50 7.83
N CYS A 181 -8.70 -9.44 8.04
CA CYS A 181 -9.57 -9.32 9.21
C CYS A 181 -10.70 -10.35 9.18
N ALA A 182 -11.31 -10.57 8.02
CA ALA A 182 -12.38 -11.57 7.86
C ALA A 182 -11.87 -13.00 8.15
N SER A 183 -10.66 -13.34 7.68
CA SER A 183 -10.07 -14.65 7.96
C SER A 183 -9.69 -14.79 9.43
N LEU A 184 -9.11 -13.76 10.07
CA LEU A 184 -8.82 -13.80 11.50
C LEU A 184 -10.07 -14.00 12.38
N ILE A 185 -11.20 -13.35 12.04
CA ILE A 185 -12.47 -13.54 12.75
C ILE A 185 -13.00 -14.97 12.58
N LEU A 186 -12.96 -15.50 11.34
CA LEU A 186 -13.39 -16.87 11.06
C LEU A 186 -12.50 -17.89 11.79
N MET A 187 -11.19 -17.63 11.82
CA MET A 187 -10.22 -18.44 12.55
C MET A 187 -10.53 -18.44 14.05
N ALA A 188 -10.75 -17.28 14.67
CA ALA A 188 -11.09 -17.16 16.08
C ALA A 188 -12.37 -17.94 16.43
N SER A 189 -13.39 -17.82 15.58
CA SER A 189 -14.66 -18.53 15.76
C SER A 189 -14.50 -20.06 15.67
N ALA A 190 -13.68 -20.55 14.74
CA ALA A 190 -13.39 -21.98 14.65
C ALA A 190 -12.51 -22.45 15.81
N LEU A 191 -11.51 -21.65 16.20
CA LEU A 191 -10.57 -21.95 17.29
C LEU A 191 -11.30 -22.19 18.62
N HIS A 192 -12.35 -21.43 18.92
CA HIS A 192 -13.23 -21.68 20.08
C HIS A 192 -13.71 -23.14 20.15
N VAL A 193 -14.22 -23.66 19.03
CA VAL A 193 -14.78 -25.00 18.95
C VAL A 193 -13.68 -26.05 19.06
N LEU A 194 -12.51 -25.79 18.47
CA LEU A 194 -11.34 -26.68 18.59
C LEU A 194 -10.79 -26.74 20.03
N VAL A 195 -10.85 -25.64 20.78
CA VAL A 195 -10.40 -25.60 22.19
C VAL A 195 -11.38 -26.36 23.08
N THR A 196 -12.68 -26.23 22.84
CA THR A 196 -13.71 -26.86 23.67
C THR A 196 -13.89 -28.35 23.38
N GLN A 197 -13.89 -28.77 22.11
CA GLN A 197 -14.21 -30.16 21.71
C GLN A 197 -12.96 -30.96 21.32
N GLU A 198 -12.88 -32.23 21.74
CA GLU A 198 -11.74 -33.12 21.39
C GLU A 198 -11.85 -33.64 19.95
N GLU A 199 -13.07 -33.87 19.49
CA GLU A 199 -13.39 -34.29 18.13
C GLU A 199 -14.39 -33.31 17.53
N VAL A 200 -14.11 -32.85 16.31
CA VAL A 200 -14.94 -31.86 15.62
C VAL A 200 -15.23 -32.34 14.21
N ALA A 201 -16.39 -31.94 13.68
CA ALA A 201 -16.72 -32.18 12.29
C ALA A 201 -15.65 -31.59 11.36
N GLN A 202 -15.36 -32.29 10.26
CA GLN A 202 -14.31 -31.90 9.31
C GLN A 202 -14.49 -30.47 8.78
N GLY A 203 -15.72 -29.97 8.69
CA GLY A 203 -16.02 -28.59 8.31
C GLY A 203 -15.32 -27.55 9.20
N TYR A 204 -15.24 -27.76 10.51
CA TYR A 204 -14.54 -26.84 11.43
C TYR A 204 -13.03 -26.85 11.22
N LEU A 205 -12.45 -28.01 10.86
CA LEU A 205 -11.04 -28.11 10.51
C LEU A 205 -10.73 -27.32 9.23
N TRP A 206 -11.60 -27.39 8.22
CA TRP A 206 -11.50 -26.58 7.00
C TRP A 206 -11.66 -25.09 7.28
N TYR A 207 -12.62 -24.70 8.13
CA TYR A 207 -12.78 -23.29 8.49
C TYR A 207 -11.55 -22.76 9.23
N PHE A 208 -11.01 -23.50 10.19
CA PHE A 208 -9.82 -23.08 10.93
C PHE A 208 -8.58 -23.01 10.03
N SER A 209 -8.23 -24.09 9.33
CA SER A 209 -7.00 -24.11 8.53
C SER A 209 -7.11 -23.23 7.28
N GLY A 210 -8.28 -23.19 6.63
CA GLY A 210 -8.51 -22.32 5.48
C GLY A 210 -8.41 -20.85 5.86
N SER A 211 -8.98 -20.45 7.00
CA SER A 211 -8.87 -19.07 7.49
C SER A 211 -7.45 -18.72 7.92
N LEU A 212 -6.74 -19.61 8.63
CA LEU A 212 -5.34 -19.39 9.00
C LEU A 212 -4.43 -19.29 7.76
N SER A 213 -4.65 -20.13 6.76
CA SER A 213 -3.94 -20.06 5.48
C SER A 213 -4.14 -18.72 4.78
N VAL A 214 -5.38 -18.23 4.71
CA VAL A 214 -5.71 -16.92 4.12
C VAL A 214 -5.08 -15.79 4.93
N THR A 215 -5.06 -15.87 6.26
CA THR A 215 -4.36 -14.90 7.12
C THR A 215 -2.88 -14.79 6.75
N ILE A 216 -2.18 -15.92 6.66
CA ILE A 216 -0.75 -15.95 6.29
C ILE A 216 -0.55 -15.45 4.85
N LEU A 217 -1.44 -15.82 3.92
CA LEU A 217 -1.40 -15.35 2.53
C LEU A 217 -1.57 -13.82 2.44
N CYS A 218 -2.47 -13.25 3.23
CA CYS A 218 -2.67 -11.81 3.32
C CYS A 218 -1.44 -11.10 3.92
N ILE A 219 -0.85 -11.65 4.98
CA ILE A 219 0.39 -11.11 5.58
C ILE A 219 1.56 -11.19 4.57
N ALA A 220 1.69 -12.29 3.83
CA ALA A 220 2.65 -12.40 2.73
C ALA A 220 2.37 -11.36 1.64
N GLY A 221 1.10 -11.15 1.30
CA GLY A 221 0.63 -10.10 0.39
C GLY A 221 1.05 -8.71 0.81
N ILE A 222 0.87 -8.36 2.10
CA ILE A 222 1.31 -7.08 2.67
C ILE A 222 2.82 -6.92 2.52
N GLY A 223 3.61 -7.95 2.88
CA GLY A 223 5.06 -7.93 2.70
C GLY A 223 5.50 -7.73 1.24
N MET A 224 4.79 -8.32 0.27
CA MET A 224 5.09 -8.11 -1.16
C MET A 224 4.80 -6.69 -1.64
N LEU A 225 3.85 -5.98 -1.02
CA LEU A 225 3.53 -4.60 -1.37
C LEU A 225 4.60 -3.62 -0.86
N HIS A 226 5.26 -3.97 0.25
CA HIS A 226 6.37 -3.20 0.80
C HIS A 226 7.63 -3.28 -0.04
N HIS A 227 8.37 -2.18 -0.06
CA HIS A 227 9.64 -2.11 -0.74
C HIS A 227 10.76 -2.16 0.28
N SER A 228 11.48 -3.28 0.35
CA SER A 228 12.65 -3.42 1.20
C SER A 228 13.75 -2.45 0.76
N LEU A 229 14.28 -1.72 1.74
CA LEU A 229 15.45 -0.84 1.64
C LEU A 229 16.66 -1.45 2.36
N ASP A 230 16.63 -2.76 2.62
CA ASP A 230 17.77 -3.46 3.20
C ASP A 230 18.93 -3.48 2.19
N ARG A 231 20.16 -3.32 2.68
CA ARG A 231 21.36 -3.45 1.84
C ARG A 231 21.46 -4.88 1.32
N HIS A 232 21.68 -5.03 0.03
CA HIS A 232 21.85 -6.33 -0.62
C HIS A 232 22.94 -7.13 0.09
N GLY A 233 22.62 -8.37 0.50
CA GLY A 233 23.54 -9.27 1.19
C GLY A 233 23.80 -8.95 2.67
N SER A 234 23.12 -7.97 3.28
CA SER A 234 23.28 -7.68 4.71
C SER A 234 22.52 -8.65 5.62
N ALA A 235 21.31 -9.04 5.23
CA ALA A 235 20.50 -10.00 5.99
C ALA A 235 20.96 -11.44 5.72
N LEU A 236 20.91 -12.29 6.75
CA LEU A 236 21.21 -13.72 6.62
C LEU A 236 20.37 -14.37 5.52
N MET A 237 19.08 -14.03 5.44
CA MET A 237 18.20 -14.41 4.34
C MET A 237 17.58 -13.18 3.66
N PRO A 238 17.52 -13.15 2.32
CA PRO A 238 16.89 -12.07 1.60
C PRO A 238 15.36 -12.09 1.81
N HIS A 239 14.77 -10.89 1.76
CA HIS A 239 13.33 -10.67 1.96
C HIS A 239 12.43 -11.59 1.10
N TYR A 240 12.76 -11.81 -0.18
CA TYR A 240 11.96 -12.66 -1.07
C TYR A 240 11.91 -14.13 -0.62
N VAL A 241 12.97 -14.63 0.00
CA VAL A 241 13.01 -16.01 0.52
C VAL A 241 12.10 -16.15 1.74
N ARG A 242 12.05 -15.12 2.60
CA ARG A 242 11.12 -15.08 3.74
C ARG A 242 9.67 -15.12 3.27
N ILE A 243 9.30 -14.26 2.32
CA ILE A 243 7.95 -14.25 1.73
C ILE A 243 7.62 -15.58 1.06
N PHE A 244 8.56 -16.18 0.33
CA PHE A 244 8.36 -17.48 -0.30
C PHE A 244 7.96 -18.54 0.74
N TRP A 245 8.65 -18.61 1.89
CA TRP A 245 8.29 -19.54 2.95
C TRP A 245 6.94 -19.27 3.59
N ARG A 246 6.47 -18.01 3.65
CA ARG A 246 5.08 -17.70 4.04
C ARG A 246 4.07 -18.30 3.07
N LEU A 247 4.31 -18.19 1.76
CA LEU A 247 3.43 -18.76 0.73
C LEU A 247 3.39 -20.30 0.82
N VAL A 248 4.54 -20.92 1.02
CA VAL A 248 4.63 -22.38 1.21
C VAL A 248 3.89 -22.81 2.48
N ALA A 249 4.11 -22.13 3.61
CA ALA A 249 3.40 -22.42 4.86
C ALA A 249 1.88 -22.26 4.72
N SER A 250 1.42 -21.23 4.02
CA SER A 250 0.00 -21.01 3.72
C SER A 250 -0.61 -22.18 2.93
N VAL A 251 0.08 -22.70 1.91
CA VAL A 251 -0.38 -23.87 1.14
C VAL A 251 -0.41 -25.14 1.99
N ILE A 252 0.65 -25.39 2.77
CA ILE A 252 0.72 -26.56 3.66
C ILE A 252 -0.44 -26.52 4.66
N ILE A 253 -0.67 -25.38 5.30
CA ILE A 253 -1.76 -25.19 6.25
C ILE A 253 -3.11 -25.40 5.57
N ALA A 254 -3.34 -24.89 4.36
CA ALA A 254 -4.59 -25.10 3.63
C ALA A 254 -4.88 -26.58 3.31
N CYS A 255 -3.84 -27.37 3.09
CA CYS A 255 -3.97 -28.79 2.75
C CYS A 255 -4.11 -29.71 3.99
N MET A 256 -3.82 -29.24 5.21
CA MET A 256 -3.86 -30.06 6.43
C MET A 256 -5.20 -30.78 6.69
N PRO A 257 -6.38 -30.19 6.45
CA PRO A 257 -7.67 -30.84 6.68
C PRO A 257 -7.99 -32.01 5.74
N LEU A 258 -7.14 -32.28 4.74
CA LEU A 258 -7.28 -33.43 3.83
C LEU A 258 -7.06 -34.77 4.54
N LYS A 259 -6.21 -34.79 5.58
CA LYS A 259 -6.00 -36.02 6.36
C LYS A 259 -7.26 -36.31 7.20
N ALA A 260 -7.79 -37.51 7.04
CA ALA A 260 -8.92 -37.99 7.83
C ALA A 260 -8.51 -38.26 9.29
N HIS A 261 -9.43 -37.98 10.23
CA HIS A 261 -9.29 -38.25 11.67
C HIS A 261 -8.14 -37.51 12.37
N TRP A 262 -8.35 -36.23 12.64
CA TRP A 262 -7.47 -35.44 13.51
C TRP A 262 -8.04 -35.35 14.93
N THR A 263 -7.19 -35.57 15.93
CA THR A 263 -7.46 -35.07 17.28
C THR A 263 -7.24 -33.56 17.29
N THR A 264 -8.09 -32.77 17.95
CA THR A 264 -7.97 -31.31 17.94
C THR A 264 -6.64 -30.83 18.53
N LEU A 265 -6.15 -31.50 19.58
CA LEU A 265 -4.85 -31.21 20.18
C LEU A 265 -3.70 -31.38 19.17
N GLY A 266 -3.65 -32.54 18.48
CA GLY A 266 -2.60 -32.81 17.51
C GLY A 266 -2.68 -31.90 16.29
N PHE A 267 -3.90 -31.59 15.84
CA PHE A 267 -4.14 -30.66 14.75
C PHE A 267 -3.63 -29.25 15.10
N LEU A 268 -3.98 -28.73 16.28
CA LEU A 268 -3.57 -27.39 16.70
C LEU A 268 -2.05 -27.32 16.93
N ALA A 269 -1.46 -28.37 17.51
CA ALA A 269 -0.02 -28.46 17.74
C ALA A 269 0.80 -28.40 16.45
N VAL A 270 0.32 -29.04 15.37
CA VAL A 270 0.99 -29.00 14.07
C VAL A 270 0.93 -27.60 13.44
N HIS A 271 -0.20 -26.90 13.57
CA HIS A 271 -0.31 -25.52 13.05
C HIS A 271 0.61 -24.56 13.80
N VAL A 272 0.63 -24.65 15.13
CA VAL A 272 1.56 -23.89 15.98
C VAL A 272 3.00 -24.23 15.61
N ALA A 273 3.36 -25.51 15.45
CA ALA A 273 4.74 -25.87 15.09
C ALA A 273 5.18 -25.29 13.73
N ILE A 274 4.29 -25.24 12.74
CA ILE A 274 4.57 -24.62 11.44
C ILE A 274 4.75 -23.11 11.58
N LEU A 275 3.88 -22.44 12.32
CA LEU A 275 3.97 -21.00 12.58
C LEU A 275 5.20 -20.65 13.41
N ALA A 276 5.49 -21.39 14.48
CA ALA A 276 6.70 -21.26 15.29
C ALA A 276 7.96 -21.36 14.43
N TRP A 277 8.02 -22.36 13.55
CA TRP A 277 9.12 -22.51 12.61
C TRP A 277 9.23 -21.32 11.65
N LEU A 278 8.11 -20.85 11.10
CA LEU A 278 8.07 -19.70 10.19
C LEU A 278 8.56 -18.42 10.91
N VAL A 279 8.06 -18.16 12.11
CA VAL A 279 8.46 -17.02 12.96
C VAL A 279 9.95 -17.08 13.31
N ALA A 280 10.44 -18.25 13.71
CA ALA A 280 11.86 -18.46 14.01
C ALA A 280 12.72 -18.24 12.77
N PHE A 281 12.32 -18.80 11.62
CA PHE A 281 13.02 -18.64 10.35
C PHE A 281 13.12 -17.16 9.93
N GLU A 282 12.03 -16.40 10.07
CA GLU A 282 12.02 -14.98 9.73
C GLU A 282 12.89 -14.16 10.67
N THR A 283 12.74 -14.38 11.98
CA THR A 283 13.51 -13.70 13.02
C THR A 283 15.01 -13.94 12.84
N ILE A 284 15.41 -15.19 12.63
CA ILE A 284 16.82 -15.56 12.36
C ILE A 284 17.27 -15.00 11.01
N GLY A 285 16.41 -15.05 9.99
CA GLY A 285 16.71 -14.52 8.67
C GLY A 285 16.98 -13.01 8.66
N LYS A 286 16.47 -12.25 9.64
CA LYS A 286 16.73 -10.81 9.79
C LYS A 286 18.05 -10.50 10.50
N VAL A 287 18.70 -11.49 11.11
CA VAL A 287 19.98 -11.27 11.79
C VAL A 287 21.00 -10.72 10.78
N GLY A 288 21.69 -9.65 11.17
CA GLY A 288 22.67 -8.95 10.33
C GLY A 288 22.08 -7.93 9.35
N ALA A 289 20.76 -7.84 9.19
CA ALA A 289 20.15 -6.90 8.26
C ALA A 289 20.52 -5.44 8.60
N VAL A 290 21.04 -4.72 7.61
CA VAL A 290 21.39 -3.30 7.70
C VAL A 290 20.54 -2.53 6.69
N GLY A 291 19.73 -1.61 7.20
CA GLY A 291 18.94 -0.71 6.37
C GLY A 291 19.80 0.37 5.71
N LYS A 292 19.38 0.83 4.53
CA LYS A 292 19.94 2.04 3.92
C LYS A 292 19.64 3.26 4.80
N ARG A 293 20.62 4.14 4.98
CA ARG A 293 20.46 5.43 5.69
C ARG A 293 20.13 6.55 4.71
N TYR A 294 19.42 7.55 5.21
CA TYR A 294 19.13 8.77 4.47
C TYR A 294 20.33 9.74 4.55
N ASP A 295 20.79 10.24 3.41
CA ASP A 295 21.83 11.27 3.32
C ASP A 295 21.18 12.60 2.92
N GLU A 296 21.15 13.54 3.86
CA GLU A 296 20.59 14.87 3.68
C GLU A 296 21.32 15.69 2.61
N HIS A 297 22.65 15.59 2.54
CA HIS A 297 23.47 16.40 1.65
C HIS A 297 23.20 16.01 0.19
N LYS A 298 23.28 14.71 -0.09
CA LYS A 298 23.04 14.16 -1.43
C LYS A 298 21.59 14.32 -1.87
N ALA A 299 20.63 14.19 -0.95
CA ALA A 299 19.24 14.50 -1.24
C ALA A 299 19.04 15.98 -1.61
N GLY A 300 19.78 16.89 -0.95
CA GLY A 300 19.84 18.32 -1.30
C GLY A 300 20.40 18.56 -2.70
N GLU A 301 21.53 17.93 -3.03
CA GLU A 301 22.14 17.99 -4.36
C GLU A 301 21.19 17.50 -5.46
N LEU A 302 20.51 16.36 -5.24
CA LEU A 302 19.53 15.83 -6.19
C LEU A 302 18.31 16.75 -6.35
N LYS A 303 17.85 17.40 -5.28
CA LYS A 303 16.79 18.41 -5.37
C LYS A 303 17.24 19.62 -6.18
N ALA A 304 18.44 20.12 -5.94
CA ALA A 304 19.01 21.23 -6.69
C ALA A 304 19.19 20.89 -8.18
N ALA A 305 19.71 19.69 -8.48
CA ALA A 305 19.83 19.18 -9.84
C ALA A 305 18.47 19.07 -10.54
N ARG A 306 17.43 18.58 -9.84
CA ARG A 306 16.04 18.55 -10.36
C ARG A 306 15.52 19.95 -10.65
N ALA A 307 15.70 20.90 -9.74
CA ALA A 307 15.28 22.29 -9.94
C ALA A 307 15.97 22.93 -11.15
N ALA A 308 17.26 22.67 -11.34
CA ALA A 308 18.02 23.14 -12.49
C ALA A 308 17.54 22.55 -13.83
N LEU A 309 17.20 21.26 -13.86
CA LEU A 309 16.60 20.60 -15.03
C LEU A 309 15.24 21.21 -15.38
N TYR A 310 14.36 21.44 -14.39
CA TYR A 310 13.08 22.09 -14.65
C TYR A 310 13.23 23.52 -15.17
N ALA A 311 14.20 24.27 -14.65
CA ALA A 311 14.50 25.61 -15.13
C ALA A 311 15.02 25.61 -16.58
N SER A 312 15.82 24.61 -16.98
CA SER A 312 16.33 24.51 -18.35
C SER A 312 15.26 24.05 -19.34
N GLU A 313 14.39 23.11 -18.96
CA GLU A 313 13.23 22.71 -19.76
C GLU A 313 12.28 23.88 -20.00
N ARG A 314 11.98 24.66 -18.96
CA ARG A 314 11.14 25.86 -19.07
C ARG A 314 11.75 26.90 -20.02
N LYS A 315 13.05 27.18 -19.90
CA LYS A 315 13.75 28.09 -20.83
C LYS A 315 13.72 27.59 -22.27
N ARG A 316 13.79 26.26 -22.49
CA ARG A 316 13.68 25.66 -23.82
C ARG A 316 12.27 25.79 -24.39
N GLU A 317 11.24 25.67 -23.56
CA GLU A 317 9.85 25.91 -23.97
C GLU A 317 9.59 27.39 -24.29
N GLU A 318 10.14 28.31 -23.50
CA GLU A 318 10.04 29.76 -23.71
C GLU A 318 10.85 30.24 -24.94
N GLY A 319 12.02 29.64 -25.20
CA GLY A 319 12.87 29.95 -26.36
C GLY A 319 12.47 29.26 -27.67
N ALA A 320 11.57 28.27 -27.63
CA ALA A 320 11.04 27.58 -28.82
C ALA A 320 9.76 28.23 -29.39
N VAL A 321 9.29 29.34 -28.81
CA VAL A 321 8.25 30.17 -29.44
C VAL A 321 8.88 30.92 -30.61
N PRO A 322 8.49 30.67 -31.87
CA PRO A 322 9.11 31.31 -33.02
C PRO A 322 8.85 32.82 -32.98
N ALA A 323 9.94 33.59 -32.97
CA ALA A 323 9.92 35.01 -33.27
C ALA A 323 9.51 35.20 -34.74
N GLY A 324 8.21 35.32 -35.02
CA GLY A 324 7.74 35.47 -36.40
C GLY A 324 6.23 35.53 -36.58
N ALA A 325 5.59 36.60 -36.10
CA ALA A 325 4.44 37.24 -36.76
C ALA A 325 4.18 38.59 -36.08
N GLY A 326 4.86 39.65 -36.54
CA GLY A 326 4.49 41.02 -36.22
C GLY A 326 3.21 41.42 -36.96
N GLY A 327 2.28 42.06 -36.26
CA GLY A 327 1.11 42.68 -36.89
C GLY A 327 0.03 43.14 -35.92
N GLY A 328 0.21 44.32 -35.31
CA GLY A 328 -0.85 45.31 -35.14
C GLY A 328 -1.84 45.20 -33.95
N ALA A 329 -1.76 46.25 -33.10
CA ALA A 329 -2.86 46.95 -32.44
C ALA A 329 -3.55 46.36 -31.17
N ALA A 330 -3.26 47.06 -30.06
CA ALA A 330 -4.19 47.60 -29.05
C ALA A 330 -5.28 46.70 -28.41
N GLY A 331 -5.20 46.53 -27.09
CA GLY A 331 -6.33 46.11 -26.25
C GLY A 331 -5.89 45.71 -24.84
N ALA A 332 -6.30 46.51 -23.85
CA ALA A 332 -5.91 46.43 -22.45
C ALA A 332 -6.46 45.21 -21.68
N GLY A 333 -5.80 44.87 -20.57
CA GLY A 333 -6.50 44.36 -19.37
C GLY A 333 -6.09 43.00 -18.80
N THR A 334 -5.20 43.04 -17.80
CA THR A 334 -5.11 42.14 -16.63
C THR A 334 -4.72 40.66 -16.82
N GLY A 335 -3.40 40.41 -16.82
CA GLY A 335 -2.81 39.07 -16.60
C GLY A 335 -1.95 39.06 -15.34
N PHE A 336 -2.39 38.27 -14.35
CA PHE A 336 -1.86 38.15 -13.00
C PHE A 336 -0.43 37.58 -12.97
N SER A 337 0.57 38.37 -12.52
CA SER A 337 1.94 37.91 -12.28
C SER A 337 2.06 37.24 -10.90
N MET A 338 2.29 35.93 -10.84
CA MET A 338 2.76 35.29 -9.61
C MET A 338 4.28 35.50 -9.50
N GLN A 339 4.70 36.41 -8.61
CA GLN A 339 6.05 36.40 -8.07
C GLN A 339 6.21 35.19 -7.13
N PRO A 340 7.35 34.49 -7.13
CA PRO A 340 7.62 33.50 -6.10
C PRO A 340 7.79 34.20 -4.74
N MET A 341 7.02 33.79 -3.74
CA MET A 341 7.28 34.16 -2.35
C MET A 341 8.64 33.60 -1.94
N GLY A 342 9.58 34.50 -1.62
CA GLY A 342 10.86 34.13 -1.03
C GLY A 342 10.64 33.49 0.34
N GLU A 343 11.20 32.30 0.53
CA GLU A 343 11.46 31.77 1.85
C GLU A 343 12.49 32.66 2.55
N LYS A 344 12.17 33.12 3.76
CA LYS A 344 13.12 33.76 4.67
C LYS A 344 14.22 32.75 5.04
N PRO A 345 15.51 33.05 4.89
CA PRO A 345 16.56 32.23 5.47
C PRO A 345 16.59 32.46 6.98
N GLY A 346 16.27 31.41 7.74
CA GLY A 346 16.57 31.33 9.16
C GLY A 346 18.08 31.26 9.37
N ALA A 347 18.59 32.13 10.22
CA ALA A 347 20.00 32.28 10.56
C ALA A 347 20.62 31.00 11.14
N GLY A 348 21.84 30.70 10.70
CA GLY A 348 22.67 29.62 11.21
C GLY A 348 24.00 29.57 10.45
N ALA A 349 24.84 30.57 10.66
CA ALA A 349 26.18 30.62 10.12
C ALA A 349 27.09 29.60 10.82
N ALA A 350 27.73 28.71 10.06
CA ALA A 350 28.97 28.04 10.48
C ALA A 350 29.80 27.63 9.24
N GLY A 351 31.08 27.98 9.29
CA GLY A 351 32.11 27.98 8.24
C GLY A 351 32.14 26.81 7.23
N ALA A 352 32.38 27.18 5.97
CA ALA A 352 32.88 26.29 4.93
C ALA A 352 34.39 26.05 5.11
N PRO A 353 34.89 24.80 5.04
CA PRO A 353 36.32 24.55 4.79
C PRO A 353 36.60 24.50 3.27
N PRO A 354 37.80 24.89 2.82
CA PRO A 354 38.16 24.88 1.41
C PRO A 354 38.67 23.50 1.00
N GLY A 355 38.21 22.99 -0.15
CA GLY A 355 38.79 21.83 -0.81
C GLY A 355 37.82 20.69 -1.06
N ALA A 356 37.03 20.80 -2.12
CA ALA A 356 36.49 19.65 -2.82
C ALA A 356 36.52 19.95 -4.31
N ALA A 357 37.42 19.27 -5.01
CA ALA A 357 37.61 19.36 -6.44
C ALA A 357 36.28 19.07 -7.17
N ALA A 358 35.85 20.01 -7.99
CA ALA A 358 34.78 19.80 -8.95
C ALA A 358 35.18 18.65 -9.89
N TYR A 359 34.51 17.52 -9.80
CA TYR A 359 34.46 16.57 -10.92
C TYR A 359 33.60 17.20 -12.02
N ALA A 360 34.22 18.13 -12.76
CA ALA A 360 33.69 18.61 -14.01
C ALA A 360 33.78 17.46 -15.03
N VAL A 361 32.62 16.91 -15.40
CA VAL A 361 32.51 16.04 -16.58
C VAL A 361 32.73 16.92 -17.81
N PRO A 362 33.73 16.64 -18.67
CA PRO A 362 33.99 17.46 -19.85
C PRO A 362 32.85 17.35 -20.88
N PRO A 363 32.56 18.42 -21.64
CA PRO A 363 31.56 18.36 -22.70
C PRO A 363 32.19 17.68 -23.92
N GLY A 364 31.89 16.40 -24.11
CA GLY A 364 32.39 15.61 -25.23
C GLY A 364 31.34 14.65 -25.75
N GLU A 365 30.75 15.03 -26.88
CA GLU A 365 30.26 14.17 -27.96
C GLU A 365 29.27 13.04 -27.60
N SER A 366 27.99 13.31 -27.83
CA SER A 366 27.02 12.26 -28.12
C SER A 366 27.25 11.73 -29.55
N PRO A 367 27.60 10.46 -29.77
CA PRO A 367 27.34 9.84 -31.06
C PRO A 367 25.83 9.53 -31.14
N PHE A 368 25.26 9.61 -32.33
CA PHE A 368 23.87 9.27 -32.72
C PHE A 368 22.85 10.42 -32.84
N LEU A 369 22.90 11.02 -34.04
CA LEU A 369 21.85 11.02 -35.09
C LEU A 369 21.42 12.42 -35.57
N ALA A 370 21.90 12.73 -36.77
CA ALA A 370 21.35 13.74 -37.68
C ALA A 370 19.90 13.40 -38.10
N PRO A 371 19.11 14.39 -38.56
CA PRO A 371 17.69 14.20 -38.83
C PRO A 371 17.47 13.48 -40.16
N GLY A 372 17.04 12.22 -40.11
CA GLY A 372 16.69 11.40 -41.27
C GLY A 372 15.64 10.36 -40.91
N GLU A 373 14.70 10.14 -41.83
CA GLU A 373 13.45 9.41 -41.71
C GLU A 373 13.56 7.95 -41.28
N HIS A 374 12.69 7.53 -40.35
CA HIS A 374 11.87 6.30 -40.29
C HIS A 374 11.54 5.99 -38.83
N SER A 375 10.45 6.58 -38.32
CA SER A 375 9.94 6.26 -36.98
C SER A 375 9.22 4.91 -37.00
N SER A 376 9.85 3.88 -36.44
CA SER A 376 9.25 2.56 -36.24
C SER A 376 7.94 2.69 -35.44
N MET A 377 6.94 1.84 -35.71
CA MET A 377 5.71 1.77 -34.92
C MET A 377 6.02 1.58 -33.42
N ARG A 378 7.13 0.91 -33.12
CA ARG A 378 7.66 0.72 -31.77
C ARG A 378 8.09 2.04 -31.13
N ASP A 379 8.72 2.94 -31.88
CA ASP A 379 9.11 4.28 -31.42
C ASP A 379 7.89 5.18 -31.22
N ARG A 380 6.87 5.08 -32.08
CA ARG A 380 5.61 5.81 -31.91
C ARG A 380 4.85 5.33 -30.67
N LEU A 381 4.88 4.04 -30.37
CA LEU A 381 4.28 3.45 -29.18
C LEU A 381 5.07 3.85 -27.91
N PHE A 382 6.40 3.87 -28.01
CA PHE A 382 7.31 4.37 -26.97
C PHE A 382 7.07 5.87 -26.68
N TYR A 383 6.92 6.71 -27.71
CA TYR A 383 6.58 8.13 -27.59
C TYR A 383 5.13 8.39 -27.12
N ARG A 384 4.18 7.49 -27.42
CA ARG A 384 2.82 7.57 -26.84
C ARG A 384 2.83 7.20 -25.36
N MET A 385 3.59 6.19 -24.95
CA MET A 385 3.82 5.88 -23.53
C MET A 385 4.53 7.03 -22.80
N ARG A 386 5.43 7.75 -23.49
CA ARG A 386 6.12 8.97 -23.03
C ARG A 386 5.16 10.13 -22.70
N ARG A 387 3.98 10.21 -23.32
CA ARG A 387 2.95 11.24 -23.01
C ARG A 387 2.01 10.84 -21.86
N LEU A 388 1.80 9.54 -21.64
CA LEU A 388 0.89 9.03 -20.61
C LEU A 388 1.52 8.97 -19.21
N ASN A 389 2.84 8.99 -19.12
CA ASN A 389 3.55 8.92 -17.84
C ASN A 389 4.58 10.05 -17.71
N LYS A 390 4.13 11.29 -17.43
CA LYS A 390 5.02 12.47 -17.27
C LYS A 390 6.11 12.31 -16.18
N ASP A 391 6.10 11.24 -15.40
CA ASP A 391 7.15 10.91 -14.44
C ASP A 391 8.36 10.20 -15.10
N TRP A 392 8.35 9.96 -16.42
CA TRP A 392 9.48 9.32 -17.13
C TRP A 392 10.69 10.25 -17.29
N THR A 393 10.50 11.58 -17.37
CA THR A 393 11.60 12.58 -17.37
C THR A 393 12.25 12.72 -15.98
N VAL A 394 11.66 12.11 -14.96
CA VAL A 394 12.02 12.25 -13.54
C VAL A 394 12.60 10.95 -12.98
N ARG A 395 12.87 9.94 -13.81
CA ARG A 395 13.72 8.82 -13.39
C ARG A 395 15.17 9.27 -13.47
N ALA A 396 15.90 9.10 -12.37
CA ALA A 396 17.36 9.06 -12.39
C ALA A 396 17.82 8.18 -13.58
N PRO A 397 18.92 8.54 -14.26
CA PRO A 397 19.33 7.94 -15.52
C PRO A 397 19.22 6.41 -15.47
N ARG A 398 18.50 5.87 -16.46
CA ARG A 398 18.13 4.47 -16.54
C ARG A 398 19.34 3.65 -17.02
N ARG A 399 20.36 3.49 -16.17
CA ARG A 399 21.43 2.46 -16.12
C ARG A 399 22.65 3.01 -15.38
N ALA A 400 22.68 2.86 -14.07
CA ALA A 400 23.89 2.73 -13.25
C ALA A 400 23.55 1.79 -12.09
N SER A 401 23.09 0.59 -12.44
CA SER A 401 22.93 -0.50 -11.48
C SER A 401 24.30 -0.98 -11.03
N TRP A 402 24.44 -1.21 -9.72
CA TRP A 402 25.54 -1.86 -9.00
C TRP A 402 26.63 -0.91 -8.44
N HIS A 403 26.47 -0.45 -7.18
CA HIS A 403 27.44 -0.56 -6.06
C HIS A 403 27.19 0.44 -4.88
N GLU A 404 27.29 -0.12 -3.67
CA GLU A 404 27.29 0.31 -2.26
C GLU A 404 26.88 1.70 -1.72
N TYR A 405 26.64 2.75 -2.52
CA TYR A 405 26.40 4.11 -1.97
C TYR A 405 25.28 4.88 -2.69
N GLU A 406 24.08 4.31 -2.75
CA GLU A 406 22.85 5.05 -3.10
C GLU A 406 22.04 5.34 -1.83
N ASP A 407 22.17 6.56 -1.33
CA ASP A 407 21.41 7.09 -0.20
C ASP A 407 19.96 7.38 -0.61
N LEU A 408 19.05 7.23 0.35
CA LEU A 408 17.60 7.41 0.12
C LEU A 408 17.32 8.87 -0.29
N THR A 409 16.43 9.09 -1.26
CA THR A 409 15.90 10.44 -1.48
C THR A 409 14.86 10.78 -0.41
N GLY A 410 14.53 12.07 -0.19
CA GLY A 410 13.56 12.47 0.84
C GLY A 410 12.14 11.89 0.66
N ALA A 411 11.83 11.35 -0.52
CA ALA A 411 10.59 10.62 -0.80
C ALA A 411 10.68 9.10 -0.51
N GLU A 412 11.89 8.59 -0.31
CA GLU A 412 12.25 7.19 -0.04
C GLU A 412 12.72 6.96 1.40
N ARG A 413 12.61 7.97 2.27
CA ARG A 413 12.88 7.82 3.71
C ARG A 413 11.98 6.68 4.24
N GLY A 414 12.61 5.58 4.64
CA GLY A 414 11.93 4.47 5.30
C GLY A 414 11.32 4.89 6.64
N GLU A 415 10.48 4.05 7.21
CA GLU A 415 9.89 4.28 8.54
C GLU A 415 10.94 4.09 9.63
N GLU A 416 11.76 5.12 9.89
CA GLU A 416 12.52 5.24 11.16
C GLU A 416 12.06 6.44 12.00
N ASP A 417 11.04 7.19 11.57
CA ASP A 417 10.60 8.38 12.30
C ASP A 417 9.14 8.71 11.95
N VAL A 418 8.21 8.16 12.73
CA VAL A 418 6.80 8.51 12.66
C VAL A 418 6.66 9.85 13.38
N GLY A 419 6.38 10.89 12.62
CA GLY A 419 6.33 12.27 13.11
C GLY A 419 5.43 12.45 14.33
N ILE A 420 5.90 13.29 15.24
CA ILE A 420 5.25 13.73 16.48
C ILE A 420 3.83 14.24 16.20
N GLU A 421 2.87 13.73 16.97
CA GLU A 421 1.41 13.84 16.85
C GLU A 421 0.79 15.20 17.24
N SER A 422 1.46 16.34 17.07
CA SER A 422 1.01 17.58 17.74
C SER A 422 0.17 18.58 16.93
N GLU A 423 -0.19 18.35 15.66
CA GLU A 423 -0.97 19.34 14.88
C GLU A 423 -2.26 18.79 14.25
N LEU A 424 -3.24 18.47 15.09
CA LEU A 424 -4.64 18.33 14.69
C LEU A 424 -5.27 19.72 14.44
N GLY A 425 -5.86 19.93 13.26
CA GLY A 425 -6.81 21.03 13.00
C GLY A 425 -6.43 22.09 11.96
N LYS A 426 -5.24 22.03 11.35
CA LYS A 426 -4.88 22.94 10.25
C LYS A 426 -4.91 22.23 8.90
N LEU A 427 -5.79 22.69 8.00
CA LEU A 427 -5.69 22.35 6.58
C LEU A 427 -4.41 22.99 6.02
N GLN A 428 -3.34 22.20 5.95
CA GLN A 428 -2.09 22.61 5.31
C GLN A 428 -2.03 22.09 3.88
N VAL A 429 -1.66 22.95 2.94
CA VAL A 429 -1.33 22.54 1.57
C VAL A 429 0.06 21.93 1.62
N LYS A 430 0.15 20.60 1.57
CA LYS A 430 1.41 19.87 1.52
C LYS A 430 1.74 19.48 0.09
N GLU A 431 2.93 19.84 -0.39
CA GLU A 431 3.45 19.31 -1.64
C GLU A 431 3.85 17.84 -1.44
N VAL A 432 2.95 16.95 -1.82
CA VAL A 432 3.17 15.50 -1.82
C VAL A 432 3.64 15.02 -3.18
N SER A 433 4.42 13.93 -3.22
CA SER A 433 4.87 13.31 -4.47
C SER A 433 3.67 12.79 -5.29
N SER A 434 3.82 12.63 -6.61
CA SER A 434 2.73 12.16 -7.49
C SER A 434 2.13 10.84 -7.00
N GLY A 435 2.95 9.89 -6.53
CA GLY A 435 2.51 8.61 -5.96
C GLY A 435 1.69 8.76 -4.67
N GLN A 436 2.13 9.64 -3.77
CA GLN A 436 1.41 9.93 -2.52
C GLN A 436 0.06 10.60 -2.78
N ARG A 437 -0.02 11.56 -3.71
CA ARG A 437 -1.26 12.28 -4.10
C ARG A 437 -2.43 11.36 -4.43
N TRP A 438 -2.14 10.19 -4.98
CA TRP A 438 -3.15 9.26 -5.45
C TRP A 438 -3.59 8.24 -4.41
N ALA A 439 -2.70 7.82 -3.51
CA ALA A 439 -3.05 7.03 -2.33
C ALA A 439 -4.14 7.74 -1.50
N TYR A 440 -4.03 9.06 -1.39
CA TYR A 440 -4.98 9.94 -0.71
C TYR A 440 -6.39 9.99 -1.33
N ALA A 441 -6.53 9.76 -2.64
CA ALA A 441 -7.77 10.03 -3.37
C ALA A 441 -8.81 8.89 -3.31
N VAL A 442 -8.38 7.69 -2.91
CA VAL A 442 -9.11 6.43 -3.11
C VAL A 442 -9.37 5.68 -1.80
N SER A 443 -8.73 6.08 -0.71
CA SER A 443 -9.08 5.66 0.66
C SER A 443 -10.44 6.21 1.06
#